data_AF-A0A8U0Q5H9-F1
#
_entry.id   AF-A0A8U0Q5H9-F1
#
_cell.length_a   1.000
_cell.length_b   1.000
_cell.length_c   1.000
_cell.angle_alpha   90.00
_cell.angle_beta   90.00
_cell.angle_gamma   90.00
#
_symmetry.space_group_name_H-M   'P 1'
#
loop_
_entity.id
_entity.type
_entity.pdbx_description
1 polymer ?
#
loop_
_entity_poly.entity_id
_entity_poly.type
_entity_poly.pdbx_seq_one_letter_code
_entity_poly.pdbx_strand_id
1 'polypeptide(L)'
;MKIHEKILTHYLSCTSPIDKEGYLYKKKERTSSYQRRWFVLKANLLFYQERPADRHLLGVIVLEGCAVQRCESEGGLFAFSMVFRGSGLKTYKLAAEDQLGQESWVKALLTASHCYLSLLVRDLGKQYEEAKRQAGPAKSHQRTTVTGPGSMCLTQSMTYLNSCSSSFLMPGPVRREGGSHSASNVLQAPPIPSNVINKRSPKHWPKRNAHVTPINGPAPPYGEWPQVDFDPLEDFTKLHDYYGEEVKQLRADWLRRRQEEEEHLEEDLIDLSEH
;
A
#
# COMPACT_ATOMS: atom_id res chain seq x y z
N MET A 1 -12.31 4.74 -4.80
CA MET A 1 -11.57 4.70 -3.51
C MET A 1 -10.85 6.04 -3.33
N LYS A 2 -11.01 6.74 -2.19
CA LYS A 2 -10.28 7.99 -1.92
C LYS A 2 -9.02 7.65 -1.13
N ILE A 3 -7.86 7.70 -1.78
CA ILE A 3 -6.57 7.48 -1.11
C ILE A 3 -6.10 8.81 -0.53
N HIS A 4 -5.69 8.81 0.73
CA HIS A 4 -5.28 10.03 1.43
C HIS A 4 -3.85 10.43 1.05
N GLU A 5 -3.63 11.69 0.69
CA GLU A 5 -2.33 12.22 0.23
C GLU A 5 -1.20 11.92 1.22
N LYS A 6 -1.43 12.17 2.52
CA LYS A 6 -0.46 11.86 3.60
C LYS A 6 0.06 10.41 3.57
N ILE A 7 -0.80 9.43 3.25
CA ILE A 7 -0.41 8.02 3.19
C ILE A 7 0.50 7.78 1.98
N LEU A 8 0.17 8.40 0.84
CA LEU A 8 0.97 8.32 -0.38
C LEU A 8 2.35 8.97 -0.19
N THR A 9 2.40 10.15 0.41
CA THR A 9 3.65 10.84 0.72
C THR A 9 4.52 10.01 1.67
N HIS A 10 3.91 9.43 2.71
CA HIS A 10 4.62 8.54 3.63
C HIS A 10 5.19 7.31 2.89
N TYR A 11 4.37 6.60 2.11
CA TYR A 11 4.81 5.43 1.35
C TYR A 11 5.95 5.75 0.38
N LEU A 12 5.88 6.90 -0.29
CA LEU A 12 6.94 7.37 -1.18
C LEU A 12 8.25 7.60 -0.42
N SER A 13 8.18 8.12 0.80
CA SER A 13 9.34 8.34 1.69
C SER A 13 9.87 7.08 2.39
N CYS A 14 9.12 5.98 2.42
CA CYS A 14 9.58 4.73 3.04
C CYS A 14 10.83 4.17 2.35
N THR A 15 11.58 3.35 3.08
CA THR A 15 12.77 2.62 2.60
C THR A 15 12.44 1.45 1.64
N SER A 16 11.19 1.33 1.19
CA SER A 16 10.82 0.36 0.17
C SER A 16 11.64 0.59 -1.11
N PRO A 17 12.05 -0.49 -1.81
CA PRO A 17 12.85 -0.37 -3.02
C PRO A 17 12.12 0.45 -4.08
N ILE A 18 12.89 1.27 -4.80
CA ILE A 18 12.42 2.00 -5.97
C ILE A 18 12.70 1.12 -7.19
N ASP A 19 11.67 0.79 -7.96
CA ASP A 19 11.81 -0.02 -9.17
C ASP A 19 12.45 0.79 -10.30
N LYS A 20 12.07 2.06 -10.40
CA LYS A 20 12.65 3.02 -11.36
C LYS A 20 12.34 4.45 -10.95
N GLU A 21 13.28 5.36 -11.20
CA GLU A 21 13.06 6.80 -11.09
C GLU A 21 13.75 7.55 -12.22
N GLY A 22 13.35 8.80 -12.45
CA GLY A 22 13.90 9.63 -13.51
C GLY A 22 12.94 10.69 -14.01
N TYR A 23 13.44 11.56 -14.87
CA TYR A 23 12.61 12.55 -15.55
C TYR A 23 11.83 11.94 -16.71
N LEU A 24 10.56 12.33 -16.82
CA LEU A 24 9.74 12.15 -18.01
C LEU A 24 8.97 13.44 -18.31
N TYR A 25 8.62 13.60 -19.57
CA TYR A 25 7.75 14.66 -20.04
C TYR A 25 6.33 14.18 -20.04
N LYS A 26 5.46 14.78 -19.24
CA LYS A 26 4.03 14.46 -19.17
C LYS A 26 3.21 15.45 -19.99
N LYS A 27 2.41 14.96 -20.92
CA LYS A 27 1.52 15.81 -21.72
C LYS A 27 0.39 16.37 -20.86
N LYS A 28 0.14 17.68 -20.97
CA LYS A 28 -1.04 18.33 -20.41
C LYS A 28 -2.26 18.04 -21.29
N GLU A 29 -3.37 17.70 -20.64
CA GLU A 29 -4.62 17.34 -21.31
C GLU A 29 -5.26 18.55 -22.04
N ARG A 30 -5.25 19.73 -21.41
CA ARG A 30 -5.88 20.94 -21.97
C ARG A 30 -5.04 21.68 -23.01
N THR A 31 -3.72 21.72 -22.84
CA THR A 31 -2.83 22.58 -23.64
C THR A 31 -1.96 21.80 -24.62
N SER A 32 -2.01 20.46 -24.61
CA SER A 32 -1.16 19.57 -25.41
C SER A 32 0.35 19.74 -25.21
N SER A 33 0.79 20.62 -24.30
CA SER A 33 2.19 20.87 -24.00
C SER A 33 2.76 19.80 -23.08
N TYR A 34 4.01 19.41 -23.28
CA TYR A 34 4.74 18.50 -22.40
C TYR A 34 5.35 19.26 -21.21
N GLN A 35 5.28 18.67 -20.02
CA GLN A 35 5.92 19.19 -18.80
C GLN A 35 6.88 18.17 -18.23
N ARG A 36 8.12 18.60 -17.97
CA ARG A 36 9.12 17.78 -17.31
C ARG A 36 8.73 17.56 -15.85
N ARG A 37 8.70 16.31 -15.41
CA ARG A 37 8.36 15.89 -14.03
C ARG A 37 9.30 14.77 -13.60
N TRP A 38 9.62 14.74 -12.31
CA TRP A 38 10.35 13.63 -11.72
C TRP A 38 9.36 12.51 -11.42
N PHE A 39 9.59 11.32 -11.96
CA PHE A 39 8.76 10.15 -11.74
C PHE A 39 9.48 9.14 -10.86
N VAL A 40 8.73 8.51 -9.96
CA VAL A 40 9.20 7.42 -9.10
C VAL A 40 8.20 6.28 -9.18
N LEU A 41 8.66 5.12 -9.62
CA LEU A 41 7.91 3.87 -9.64
C LEU A 41 8.27 3.04 -8.40
N LYS A 42 7.25 2.73 -7.60
CA LYS A 42 7.35 1.83 -6.45
C LYS A 42 6.18 0.85 -6.50
N ALA A 43 6.48 -0.44 -6.60
CA ALA A 43 5.51 -1.49 -6.82
C ALA A 43 4.57 -1.16 -8.00
N ASN A 44 3.26 -1.07 -7.75
CA ASN A 44 2.26 -0.74 -8.75
C ASN A 44 1.85 0.74 -8.76
N LEU A 45 2.62 1.62 -8.11
CA LEU A 45 2.34 3.04 -7.97
C LEU A 45 3.41 3.88 -8.67
N LEU A 46 2.96 4.73 -9.59
CA LEU A 46 3.81 5.68 -10.31
C LEU A 46 3.53 7.10 -9.78
N PHE A 47 4.45 7.60 -8.96
CA PHE A 47 4.41 8.94 -8.39
C PHE A 47 5.06 9.94 -9.35
N TYR A 48 4.59 11.19 -9.32
CA TYR A 48 5.29 12.29 -10.00
C TYR A 48 5.32 13.57 -9.15
N GLN A 49 6.45 14.26 -9.24
CA GLN A 49 6.79 15.48 -8.51
C GLN A 49 7.38 16.52 -9.46
N GLU A 50 7.49 17.77 -8.99
CA GLU A 50 8.16 18.82 -9.76
C GLU A 50 9.67 18.54 -9.83
N ARG A 51 10.27 18.17 -8.70
CA ARG A 51 11.71 17.91 -8.54
C ARG A 51 11.96 16.63 -7.75
N PRO A 52 13.16 16.03 -7.85
CA PRO A 52 13.56 14.93 -6.98
C PRO A 52 13.52 15.37 -5.51
N ALA A 53 13.14 14.44 -4.63
CA ALA A 53 13.04 14.65 -3.18
C ALA A 53 12.09 15.79 -2.75
N ASP A 54 11.18 16.22 -3.62
CA ASP A 54 10.14 17.17 -3.25
C ASP A 54 9.15 16.51 -2.27
N ARG A 55 8.75 17.26 -1.24
CA ARG A 55 7.77 16.77 -0.25
C ARG A 55 6.36 16.81 -0.83
N HIS A 56 6.13 17.68 -1.82
CA HIS A 56 4.81 17.84 -2.42
C HIS A 56 4.61 16.87 -3.58
N LEU A 57 3.67 15.94 -3.40
CA LEU A 57 3.29 14.98 -4.42
C LEU A 57 2.30 15.63 -5.39
N LEU A 58 2.67 15.76 -6.67
CA LEU A 58 1.75 16.31 -7.68
C LEU A 58 0.66 15.30 -8.07
N GLY A 59 0.98 14.01 -8.01
CA GLY A 59 -0.02 12.96 -8.14
C GLY A 59 0.57 11.57 -8.17
N VAL A 60 -0.34 10.60 -8.09
CA VAL A 60 -0.06 9.17 -8.20
C VAL A 60 -0.89 8.57 -9.32
N ILE A 61 -0.29 7.63 -10.04
CA ILE A 61 -0.99 6.82 -11.03
C ILE A 61 -0.89 5.37 -10.57
N VAL A 62 -2.05 4.75 -10.31
CA VAL A 62 -2.15 3.33 -9.96
C VAL A 62 -2.10 2.54 -11.25
N LEU A 63 -1.15 1.60 -11.38
CA LEU A 63 -0.92 0.84 -12.62
C LEU A 63 -1.86 -0.39 -12.76
N GLU A 64 -2.93 -0.43 -11.98
CA GLU A 64 -3.95 -1.47 -12.08
C GLU A 64 -4.78 -1.28 -13.36
N GLY A 65 -4.92 -2.34 -14.16
CA GLY A 65 -5.65 -2.28 -15.43
C GLY A 65 -4.99 -1.42 -16.52
N CYS A 66 -3.74 -1.02 -16.31
CA CYS A 66 -2.93 -0.26 -17.26
C CYS A 66 -2.45 -1.12 -18.44
N ALA A 67 -2.50 -0.54 -19.64
CA ALA A 67 -1.81 -1.01 -20.84
C ALA A 67 -0.87 0.10 -21.34
N VAL A 68 0.40 -0.26 -21.59
CA VAL A 68 1.41 0.67 -22.09
C VAL A 68 1.55 0.49 -23.60
N GLN A 69 1.46 1.57 -24.36
CA GLN A 69 1.58 1.57 -25.82
C GLN A 69 2.68 2.54 -26.24
N ARG A 70 3.62 2.09 -27.07
CA ARG A 70 4.60 2.99 -27.68
C ARG A 70 3.89 3.87 -28.72
N CYS A 71 4.30 5.12 -28.80
CA CYS A 71 3.79 6.07 -29.79
C CYS A 71 4.94 6.54 -30.69
N GLU A 72 4.59 7.18 -31.80
CA GLU A 72 5.55 7.89 -32.62
C GLU A 72 6.19 9.04 -31.84
N SER A 73 7.45 9.32 -32.13
CA SER A 73 8.18 10.42 -31.48
C SER A 73 7.52 11.76 -31.79
N GLU A 74 7.31 12.59 -30.76
CA GLU A 74 6.62 13.88 -30.87
C GLU A 74 7.59 14.98 -30.45
N GLY A 75 7.95 15.90 -31.36
CA GLY A 75 8.84 17.02 -31.06
C GLY A 75 10.25 16.61 -30.61
N GLY A 76 10.78 15.50 -31.13
CA GLY A 76 12.08 14.96 -30.74
C GLY A 76 12.09 14.15 -29.44
N LEU A 77 10.93 14.02 -28.77
CA LEU A 77 10.78 13.19 -27.58
C LEU A 77 10.24 11.81 -27.93
N PHE A 78 10.67 10.79 -27.17
CA PHE A 78 10.29 9.40 -27.39
C PHE A 78 9.04 9.07 -26.58
N ALA A 79 7.88 9.21 -27.22
CA ALA A 79 6.57 9.21 -26.56
C ALA A 79 5.97 7.81 -26.39
N PHE A 80 5.25 7.61 -25.30
CA PHE A 80 4.44 6.43 -25.03
C PHE A 80 3.18 6.82 -24.26
N SER A 81 2.16 5.97 -24.33
CA SER A 81 0.89 6.22 -23.67
C SER A 81 0.52 5.09 -22.73
N MET A 82 -0.22 5.47 -21.69
CA MET A 82 -0.69 4.59 -20.65
C MET A 82 -2.20 4.69 -20.61
N VAL A 83 -2.85 3.60 -21.06
CA VAL A 83 -4.30 3.51 -21.27
C VAL A 83 -4.87 2.58 -20.21
N PHE A 84 -6.02 2.94 -19.67
CA PHE A 84 -6.68 2.18 -18.59
C PHE A 84 -7.95 1.52 -19.10
N ARG A 85 -8.18 0.27 -18.69
CA ARG A 85 -9.41 -0.45 -19.03
C ARG A 85 -10.62 0.13 -18.30
N GLY A 86 -11.53 0.73 -19.05
CA GLY A 86 -12.78 1.31 -18.56
C GLY A 86 -13.21 2.51 -19.40
N SER A 87 -14.53 2.71 -19.56
CA SER A 87 -15.03 3.89 -20.28
C SER A 87 -14.72 5.17 -19.49
N GLY A 88 -14.21 6.19 -20.19
CA GLY A 88 -13.93 7.51 -19.61
C GLY A 88 -12.71 7.59 -18.69
N LEU A 89 -11.88 6.53 -18.60
CA LEU A 89 -10.65 6.60 -17.83
C LEU A 89 -9.59 7.44 -18.53
N LYS A 90 -8.77 8.12 -17.72
CA LYS A 90 -7.76 9.05 -18.18
C LYS A 90 -6.59 8.32 -18.84
N THR A 91 -6.26 8.72 -20.07
CA THR A 91 -5.04 8.30 -20.76
C THR A 91 -3.90 9.25 -20.42
N TYR A 92 -2.74 8.70 -20.06
CA TYR A 92 -1.53 9.48 -19.79
C TYR A 92 -0.58 9.36 -20.97
N LYS A 93 -0.19 10.49 -21.58
CA LYS A 93 0.89 10.55 -22.57
C LYS A 93 2.16 11.04 -21.89
N LEU A 94 3.20 10.22 -21.96
CA LEU A 94 4.52 10.45 -21.37
C LEU A 94 5.58 10.37 -22.47
N ALA A 95 6.72 11.02 -22.28
CA ALA A 95 7.83 10.91 -23.23
C ALA A 95 9.18 10.99 -22.51
N ALA A 96 10.17 10.28 -23.03
CA ALA A 96 11.56 10.34 -22.59
C ALA A 96 12.40 11.22 -23.52
N GLU A 97 13.59 11.63 -23.06
CA GLU A 97 14.55 12.42 -23.84
C GLU A 97 15.20 11.59 -24.96
N ASP A 98 15.33 10.29 -24.74
CA ASP A 98 16.01 9.35 -25.63
C ASP A 98 15.25 8.01 -25.74
N GLN A 99 15.59 7.24 -26.78
CA GLN A 99 14.96 5.94 -27.02
C GLN A 99 15.25 4.93 -25.90
N LEU A 100 16.48 4.91 -25.39
CA LEU A 100 16.87 4.00 -24.31
C LEU A 100 16.09 4.30 -23.02
N GLY A 101 15.93 5.58 -22.68
CA GLY A 101 15.07 6.02 -21.58
C GLY A 101 13.62 5.56 -21.75
N GLN A 102 13.05 5.74 -22.95
CA GLN A 102 11.69 5.27 -23.26
C GLN A 102 11.56 3.76 -23.06
N GLU A 103 12.46 2.96 -23.63
CA GLU A 103 12.44 1.51 -23.53
C GLU A 103 12.58 1.04 -22.07
N SER A 104 13.49 1.66 -21.32
CA SER A 104 13.70 1.37 -19.90
C SER A 104 12.44 1.66 -19.08
N TRP A 105 11.76 2.79 -19.34
CA TRP A 105 10.50 3.13 -18.68
C TRP A 105 9.35 2.21 -19.07
N VAL A 106 9.18 1.92 -20.35
CA VAL A 106 8.15 0.99 -20.82
C VAL A 106 8.35 -0.39 -20.20
N LYS A 107 9.59 -0.89 -20.14
CA LYS A 107 9.92 -2.16 -19.48
C LYS A 107 9.50 -2.15 -18.01
N ALA A 108 9.91 -1.14 -17.25
CA ALA A 108 9.59 -1.02 -15.82
C ALA A 108 8.08 -0.95 -15.56
N LEU A 109 7.34 -0.20 -16.39
CA LEU A 109 5.88 -0.08 -16.26
C LEU A 109 5.15 -1.39 -16.59
N LEU A 110 5.63 -2.14 -17.58
CA LEU A 110 5.07 -3.45 -17.92
C LEU A 110 5.31 -4.47 -16.80
N THR A 111 6.50 -4.49 -16.19
CA THR A 111 6.81 -5.38 -15.05
C THR A 111 6.04 -5.02 -13.78
N ALA A 112 5.71 -3.75 -13.58
CA ALA A 112 4.90 -3.29 -12.46
C ALA A 112 3.38 -3.51 -12.66
N SER A 113 2.95 -3.90 -13.86
CA SER A 113 1.53 -4.05 -14.18
C SER A 113 0.91 -5.26 -13.46
N HIS A 114 -0.33 -5.10 -12.99
CA HIS A 114 -1.07 -6.18 -12.33
C HIS A 114 -1.21 -7.43 -13.21
N CYS A 115 -1.36 -7.26 -14.54
CA CYS A 115 -1.47 -8.39 -15.46
C CYS A 115 -0.22 -9.25 -15.46
N TYR A 116 0.97 -8.64 -15.48
CA TYR A 116 2.22 -9.35 -15.42
C TYR A 116 2.37 -10.08 -14.08
N LEU A 117 2.14 -9.38 -12.96
CA LEU A 117 2.23 -9.97 -11.62
C LEU A 117 1.25 -11.14 -11.44
N SER A 118 0.02 -11.01 -11.94
CA SER A 118 -0.99 -12.08 -11.91
C SER A 118 -0.54 -13.32 -12.67
N LEU A 119 0.05 -13.13 -13.87
CA LEU A 119 0.56 -14.25 -14.67
C LEU A 119 1.75 -14.92 -14.00
N LEU A 120 2.67 -14.14 -13.43
CA LEU A 120 3.83 -14.64 -12.71
C LEU A 120 3.43 -15.45 -11.48
N VAL A 121 2.52 -14.93 -10.65
CA VAL A 121 2.00 -15.64 -9.47
C VAL A 121 1.34 -16.96 -9.87
N ARG A 122 0.56 -16.96 -10.95
CA ARG A 122 -0.06 -18.19 -11.46
C ARG A 122 0.99 -19.22 -11.91
N ASP A 123 2.04 -18.77 -12.59
CA ASP A 123 3.11 -19.65 -13.08
C ASP A 123 3.92 -20.24 -11.91
N LEU A 124 4.36 -19.39 -10.99
CA LEU A 124 5.08 -19.80 -9.78
C LEU A 124 4.27 -20.76 -8.92
N GLY A 125 2.95 -20.55 -8.80
CA GLY A 125 2.06 -21.47 -8.09
C GLY A 125 2.04 -22.87 -8.71
N LYS A 126 2.06 -22.96 -10.05
CA LYS A 126 2.16 -24.27 -10.74
C LYS A 126 3.51 -24.94 -10.48
N GLN A 127 4.60 -24.19 -10.58
CA GLN A 127 5.95 -24.71 -10.32
C GLN A 127 6.08 -25.24 -8.89
N TYR A 128 5.50 -24.52 -7.92
CA TYR A 128 5.49 -24.93 -6.52
C TYR A 128 4.76 -26.28 -6.32
N GLU A 129 3.57 -26.44 -6.91
CA GLU A 129 2.81 -27.70 -6.80
C GLU A 129 3.53 -28.88 -7.47
N GLU A 130 4.18 -28.65 -8.60
CA GLU A 130 4.98 -29.68 -9.27
C GLU A 130 6.19 -30.11 -8.43
N ALA A 131 6.94 -29.15 -7.88
CA ALA A 131 8.07 -29.44 -6.99
C ALA A 131 7.63 -30.20 -5.73
N LYS A 132 6.48 -29.82 -5.14
CA LYS A 132 5.90 -30.51 -3.97
C LYS A 132 5.53 -31.97 -4.28
N ARG A 133 5.01 -32.25 -5.48
CA ARG A 133 4.70 -33.62 -5.93
C ARG A 133 5.95 -34.46 -6.14
N GLN A 134 7.04 -33.85 -6.63
CA GLN A 134 8.33 -34.52 -6.83
C GLN A 134 9.06 -34.80 -5.50
N ALA A 135 8.77 -34.04 -4.44
CA ALA A 135 9.31 -34.24 -3.09
C ALA A 135 8.58 -35.33 -2.26
N GLY A 136 7.75 -36.17 -2.89
CA GLY A 136 7.13 -37.34 -2.24
C GLY A 136 8.18 -38.32 -1.67
N PRO A 137 7.78 -39.23 -0.76
CA PRO A 137 8.70 -39.91 0.15
C PRO A 137 9.78 -40.65 -0.64
N ALA A 138 11.03 -40.28 -0.38
CA ALA A 138 12.21 -40.92 -0.92
C ALA A 138 12.12 -42.42 -0.65
N LYS A 139 11.78 -43.21 -1.67
CA LYS A 139 12.09 -44.65 -1.65
C LYS A 139 13.61 -44.74 -1.66
N SER A 140 14.16 -45.23 -0.55
CA SER A 140 15.58 -45.54 -0.40
C SER A 140 16.08 -46.37 -1.57
N HIS A 141 16.69 -45.72 -2.56
CA HIS A 141 17.50 -46.38 -3.56
C HIS A 141 18.88 -45.76 -3.48
N GLN A 142 19.84 -46.68 -3.50
CA GLN A 142 21.18 -46.51 -2.97
C GLN A 142 21.91 -45.32 -3.56
N ARG A 143 22.72 -44.72 -2.69
CA ARG A 143 23.71 -43.68 -2.93
C ARG A 143 24.66 -44.11 -4.05
N THR A 144 24.61 -43.43 -5.19
CA THR A 144 25.73 -43.42 -6.14
C THR A 144 26.19 -41.99 -6.35
N THR A 145 27.43 -41.75 -5.95
CA THR A 145 28.20 -40.51 -6.10
C THR A 145 28.57 -40.28 -7.56
N VAL A 146 28.18 -39.14 -8.15
CA VAL A 146 28.94 -38.52 -9.25
C VAL A 146 28.93 -36.99 -9.10
N THR A 147 30.13 -36.47 -9.29
CA THR A 147 30.71 -35.15 -9.24
C THR A 147 29.95 -34.07 -10.05
N GLY A 148 30.04 -32.81 -9.60
CA GLY A 148 29.55 -31.61 -10.30
C GLY A 148 30.30 -31.30 -11.62
N PRO A 149 29.99 -30.19 -12.32
CA PRO A 149 29.79 -28.86 -11.73
C PRO A 149 28.43 -28.22 -12.05
N GLY A 150 27.89 -27.54 -11.04
CA GLY A 150 26.66 -26.75 -11.14
C GLY A 150 26.93 -25.34 -11.67
N SER A 151 26.18 -24.98 -12.72
CA SER A 151 25.73 -23.60 -12.95
C SER A 151 24.48 -23.67 -13.83
N MET A 152 23.33 -23.95 -13.22
CA MET A 152 22.04 -23.84 -13.90
C MET A 152 21.65 -22.36 -13.86
N CYS A 153 21.87 -21.69 -14.99
CA CYS A 153 21.53 -20.30 -15.22
C CYS A 153 20.00 -20.13 -15.22
N LEU A 154 19.45 -19.49 -14.19
CA LEU A 154 18.05 -19.06 -14.10
C LEU A 154 17.81 -17.82 -14.98
N THR A 155 18.00 -17.92 -16.30
CA THR A 155 17.61 -16.84 -17.23
C THR A 155 17.11 -17.40 -18.54
N GLN A 156 15.93 -18.03 -18.55
CA GLN A 156 15.28 -18.37 -19.81
C GLN A 156 13.76 -18.39 -19.68
N SER A 157 13.15 -17.25 -19.35
CA SER A 157 11.69 -17.08 -19.44
C SER A 157 11.22 -15.65 -19.76
N MET A 158 12.10 -14.75 -20.23
CA MET A 158 11.74 -13.35 -20.47
C MET A 158 11.46 -12.97 -21.93
N THR A 159 11.51 -13.89 -22.89
CA THR A 159 11.41 -13.55 -24.32
C THR A 159 10.02 -13.74 -24.94
N TYR A 160 9.04 -14.31 -24.25
CA TYR A 160 7.74 -14.68 -24.87
C TYR A 160 6.56 -13.74 -24.61
N LEU A 161 6.72 -12.66 -23.83
CA LEU A 161 5.58 -11.81 -23.43
C LEU A 161 5.42 -10.53 -24.27
N ASN A 162 6.24 -10.34 -25.31
CA ASN A 162 6.19 -9.15 -26.19
C ASN A 162 5.03 -9.16 -27.21
N SER A 163 4.08 -10.09 -27.10
CA SER A 163 3.00 -10.28 -28.10
C SER A 163 1.58 -10.20 -27.57
N CYS A 164 1.33 -9.61 -26.39
CA CYS A 164 -0.04 -9.27 -26.00
C CYS A 164 -0.47 -7.89 -26.53
N SER A 165 -0.26 -7.67 -27.83
CA SER A 165 -1.04 -6.73 -28.63
C SER A 165 -2.24 -7.48 -29.19
N SER A 166 -3.33 -7.56 -28.42
CA SER A 166 -4.60 -8.06 -28.95
C SER A 166 -5.55 -6.90 -29.15
N SER A 167 -5.68 -6.54 -30.42
CA SER A 167 -6.73 -5.76 -31.02
C SER A 167 -8.07 -6.47 -30.78
N PHE A 168 -8.90 -5.91 -29.90
CA PHE A 168 -10.31 -6.27 -29.83
C PHE A 168 -11.14 -5.19 -30.50
N LEU A 169 -11.56 -5.48 -31.73
CA LEU A 169 -12.61 -4.78 -32.48
C LEU A 169 -13.93 -4.87 -31.70
N MET A 170 -14.55 -3.72 -31.46
CA MET A 170 -15.92 -3.62 -30.93
C MET A 170 -16.92 -3.54 -32.10
N PRO A 171 -18.05 -4.26 -32.06
CA PRO A 171 -19.27 -3.83 -32.71
C PRO A 171 -20.04 -2.90 -31.75
N GLY A 172 -20.36 -1.70 -32.20
CA GLY A 172 -21.15 -0.73 -31.43
C GLY A 172 -22.64 -1.07 -31.36
N PRO A 173 -23.39 -0.38 -30.51
CA PRO A 173 -24.81 -0.15 -30.78
C PRO A 173 -25.20 1.34 -30.72
N VAL A 174 -25.85 1.75 -31.81
CA VAL A 174 -27.11 2.49 -31.91
C VAL A 174 -27.51 3.40 -30.74
N ARG A 175 -27.53 4.69 -31.09
CA ARG A 175 -28.17 5.85 -30.50
C ARG A 175 -29.67 5.64 -30.21
N ARG A 176 -30.10 5.91 -28.97
CA ARG A 176 -31.45 6.44 -28.69
C ARG A 176 -31.39 7.65 -27.77
N GLU A 177 -32.14 8.63 -28.21
CA GLU A 177 -32.39 9.95 -27.65
C GLU A 177 -33.50 9.83 -26.60
N GLY A 178 -33.41 10.60 -25.52
CA GLY A 178 -34.40 10.62 -24.45
C GLY A 178 -34.00 11.65 -23.40
N GLY A 179 -34.45 12.89 -23.60
CA GLY A 179 -34.28 13.95 -22.61
C GLY A 179 -35.23 13.78 -21.43
N SER A 180 -34.85 14.33 -20.29
CA SER A 180 -35.77 15.03 -19.39
C SER A 180 -35.00 15.84 -18.34
N HIS A 181 -35.51 17.04 -18.13
CA HIS A 181 -35.08 18.01 -17.14
C HIS A 181 -35.60 17.64 -15.74
N SER A 182 -34.94 18.21 -14.73
CA SER A 182 -35.57 18.99 -13.65
C SER A 182 -35.44 18.50 -12.21
N ALA A 183 -35.26 19.51 -11.36
CA ALA A 183 -35.59 19.68 -9.95
C ALA A 183 -34.63 19.17 -8.87
N SER A 184 -33.90 20.16 -8.32
CA SER A 184 -33.46 20.26 -6.93
C SER A 184 -34.48 19.75 -5.93
N ASN A 185 -34.01 19.16 -4.82
CA ASN A 185 -34.59 19.39 -3.49
C ASN A 185 -33.54 19.11 -2.40
N VAL A 186 -33.18 20.20 -1.72
CA VAL A 186 -32.47 20.25 -0.44
C VAL A 186 -33.51 19.99 0.64
N LEU A 187 -33.28 19.03 1.54
CA LEU A 187 -33.98 18.99 2.82
C LEU A 187 -33.00 18.70 3.97
N GLN A 188 -32.97 19.68 4.87
CA GLN A 188 -32.26 19.80 6.13
C GLN A 188 -32.66 18.72 7.16
N ALA A 189 -31.71 18.35 8.02
CA ALA A 189 -31.93 17.57 9.24
C ALA A 189 -32.27 18.48 10.44
N PRO A 190 -33.04 18.02 11.45
CA PRO A 190 -33.49 18.84 12.59
C PRO A 190 -32.41 19.02 13.68
N PRO A 191 -32.51 20.05 14.54
CA PRO A 191 -31.50 20.36 15.55
C PRO A 191 -31.61 19.46 16.80
N ILE A 192 -30.46 19.06 17.33
CA ILE A 192 -30.31 18.33 18.60
C ILE A 192 -30.17 19.36 19.74
N PRO A 193 -30.89 19.22 20.87
CA PRO A 193 -30.75 20.12 22.00
C PRO A 193 -29.39 19.95 22.69
N SER A 194 -28.73 21.07 22.94
CA SER A 194 -27.46 21.21 23.65
C SER A 194 -27.69 21.09 25.17
N ASN A 195 -27.18 20.02 25.77
CA ASN A 195 -26.80 20.04 27.18
C ASN A 195 -25.33 19.63 27.31
N VAL A 196 -24.53 20.59 27.73
CA VAL A 196 -23.08 20.50 27.91
C VAL A 196 -22.81 19.75 29.21
N ILE A 197 -22.35 18.51 29.10
CA ILE A 197 -21.63 17.84 30.19
C ILE A 197 -20.19 17.71 29.74
N ASN A 198 -19.32 18.50 30.36
CA ASN A 198 -17.88 18.48 30.16
C ASN A 198 -17.28 17.14 30.62
N LYS A 199 -17.34 16.10 29.78
CA LYS A 199 -16.54 14.88 29.99
C LYS A 199 -15.15 15.11 29.42
N ARG A 200 -14.27 15.71 30.24
CA ARG A 200 -12.83 15.72 29.99
C ARG A 200 -12.36 14.27 29.87
N SER A 201 -11.72 13.93 28.75
CA SER A 201 -11.04 12.64 28.58
C SER A 201 -10.02 12.43 29.71
N PRO A 202 -9.88 11.20 30.26
CA PRO A 202 -8.90 10.94 31.32
C PRO A 202 -7.48 11.32 30.86
N LYS A 203 -6.79 12.12 31.67
CA LYS A 203 -5.45 12.62 31.39
C LYS A 203 -4.40 11.54 31.66
N HIS A 204 -3.57 11.34 30.64
CA HIS A 204 -2.12 11.12 30.66
C HIS A 204 -1.61 9.87 31.38
N TRP A 205 -1.23 8.86 30.58
CA TRP A 205 -0.31 7.79 30.97
C TRP A 205 0.94 8.38 31.66
N PRO A 206 1.47 7.77 32.73
CA PRO A 206 2.81 8.06 33.20
C PRO A 206 3.79 7.77 32.05
N LYS A 207 4.58 8.76 31.65
CA LYS A 207 5.69 8.57 30.71
C LYS A 207 6.73 7.65 31.37
N ARG A 208 6.61 6.33 31.20
CA ARG A 208 7.80 5.47 31.12
C ARG A 208 8.32 5.59 29.70
N ASN A 209 9.63 5.81 29.59
CA ASN A 209 10.33 5.94 28.31
C ASN A 209 10.09 4.68 27.48
N ALA A 210 9.05 4.69 26.64
CA ALA A 210 9.06 3.87 25.46
C ALA A 210 10.25 4.38 24.65
N HIS A 211 11.24 3.54 24.40
CA HIS A 211 12.33 3.83 23.46
C HIS A 211 11.74 3.89 22.05
N VAL A 212 10.94 4.93 21.81
CA VAL A 212 10.43 5.31 20.51
C VAL A 212 11.52 6.15 19.88
N THR A 213 12.02 5.69 18.75
CA THR A 213 12.97 6.41 17.91
C THR A 213 12.47 7.85 17.69
N PRO A 214 13.29 8.88 17.89
CA PRO A 214 12.87 10.26 17.68
C PRO A 214 12.38 10.44 16.24
N ILE A 215 11.22 11.09 16.08
CA ILE A 215 10.52 11.23 14.80
C ILE A 215 11.29 12.05 13.74
N ASN A 216 12.47 12.59 14.08
CA ASN A 216 13.34 13.39 13.21
C ASN A 216 14.84 13.03 13.32
N GLY A 217 15.21 11.88 13.88
CA GLY A 217 16.61 11.42 13.93
C GLY A 217 16.92 10.43 12.79
N PRO A 218 18.19 10.35 12.31
CA PRO A 218 18.57 9.25 11.43
C PRO A 218 18.34 7.91 12.14
N ALA A 219 17.82 6.93 11.40
CA ALA A 219 17.66 5.58 11.93
C ALA A 219 19.03 5.04 12.37
N PRO A 220 19.17 4.43 13.56
CA PRO A 220 20.42 3.84 13.98
C PRO A 220 20.89 2.80 12.95
N PRO A 221 22.19 2.72 12.64
CA PRO A 221 22.70 1.68 11.76
C PRO A 221 22.38 0.30 12.36
N TYR A 222 21.98 -0.61 11.48
CA TYR A 222 21.58 -1.97 11.84
C TYR A 222 22.72 -2.67 12.58
N GLY A 223 22.64 -2.75 13.91
CA GLY A 223 23.70 -3.31 14.75
C GLY A 223 23.69 -2.90 16.23
N GLU A 224 23.04 -1.79 16.62
CA GLU A 224 22.88 -1.40 18.03
C GLU A 224 21.52 -1.82 18.60
N TRP A 225 21.21 -3.11 18.51
CA TRP A 225 20.34 -3.73 19.51
C TRP A 225 21.27 -4.47 20.46
N PRO A 226 21.11 -4.36 21.79
CA PRO A 226 21.88 -5.19 22.70
C PRO A 226 21.76 -6.63 22.23
N GLN A 227 22.86 -7.19 21.78
CA GLN A 227 22.97 -8.59 21.42
C GLN A 227 22.77 -9.34 22.73
N VAL A 228 21.52 -9.69 23.00
CA VAL A 228 21.17 -10.56 24.10
C VAL A 228 20.46 -11.73 23.46
N ASP A 229 21.05 -12.90 23.66
CA ASP A 229 20.64 -14.19 23.13
C ASP A 229 19.21 -14.52 23.60
N PHE A 230 18.21 -13.97 22.92
CA PHE A 230 16.80 -14.16 23.26
C PHE A 230 16.06 -14.84 22.11
N ASP A 231 15.48 -16.00 22.40
CA ASP A 231 14.55 -16.70 21.52
C ASP A 231 13.24 -15.90 21.42
N PRO A 232 12.90 -15.33 20.23
CA PRO A 232 11.77 -14.40 20.09
C PRO A 232 10.40 -14.99 20.42
N LEU A 233 10.26 -16.32 20.43
CA LEU A 233 8.97 -16.99 20.63
C LEU A 233 8.66 -17.24 22.12
N GLU A 234 9.68 -17.58 22.91
CA GLU A 234 9.52 -17.74 24.36
C GLU A 234 9.27 -16.38 25.05
N ASP A 235 9.85 -15.32 24.50
CA ASP A 235 9.83 -13.99 25.11
C ASP A 235 8.45 -13.31 24.97
N PHE A 236 7.81 -13.44 23.81
CA PHE A 236 6.45 -12.92 23.61
C PHE A 236 5.44 -13.61 24.54
N THR A 237 5.58 -14.92 24.78
CA THR A 237 4.66 -15.68 25.65
C THR A 237 4.79 -15.23 27.10
N LYS A 238 6.01 -15.14 27.62
CA LYS A 238 6.28 -14.67 29.00
C LYS A 238 5.82 -13.23 29.21
N LEU A 239 6.05 -12.37 28.21
CA LEU A 239 5.62 -10.98 28.25
C LEU A 239 4.09 -10.85 28.23
N HIS A 240 3.42 -11.65 27.39
CA HIS A 240 1.96 -11.68 27.29
C HIS A 240 1.31 -12.16 28.60
N ASP A 241 1.88 -13.16 29.25
CA ASP A 241 1.41 -13.66 30.54
C ASP A 241 1.58 -12.60 31.64
N TYR A 242 2.74 -11.93 31.70
CA TYR A 242 3.01 -10.87 32.67
C TYR A 242 2.01 -9.69 32.54
N TYR A 243 1.82 -9.16 31.34
CA TYR A 243 0.83 -8.10 31.11
C TYR A 243 -0.61 -8.59 31.27
N GLY A 244 -0.86 -9.86 31.00
CA GLY A 244 -2.16 -10.50 31.26
C GLY A 244 -2.54 -10.45 32.72
N GLU A 245 -1.60 -10.74 33.63
CA GLU A 245 -1.82 -10.64 35.08
C GLU A 245 -2.00 -9.19 35.55
N GLU A 246 -1.20 -8.26 35.03
CA GLU A 246 -1.35 -6.83 35.36
C GLU A 246 -2.75 -6.29 34.98
N VAL A 247 -3.27 -6.70 33.81
CA VAL A 247 -4.63 -6.35 33.37
C VAL A 247 -5.71 -6.98 34.26
N LYS A 248 -5.52 -8.23 34.71
CA LYS A 248 -6.47 -8.88 35.65
C LYS A 248 -6.51 -8.13 36.98
N GLN A 249 -5.35 -7.74 37.49
CA GLN A 249 -5.24 -7.01 38.75
C GLN A 249 -5.88 -5.61 38.65
N LEU A 250 -5.67 -4.91 37.54
CA LEU A 250 -6.35 -3.62 37.28
C LEU A 250 -7.87 -3.75 37.20
N ARG A 251 -8.40 -4.85 36.62
CA ARG A 251 -9.85 -5.11 36.62
C ARG A 251 -10.38 -5.35 38.02
N ALA A 252 -9.66 -6.11 38.84
CA ALA A 252 -10.04 -6.36 40.23
C ALA A 252 -10.04 -5.06 41.04
N ASP A 253 -9.00 -4.23 40.89
CA ASP A 253 -8.91 -2.92 41.54
C ASP A 253 -10.03 -1.97 41.09
N TRP A 254 -10.37 -1.97 39.80
CA TRP A 254 -11.48 -1.17 39.27
C TRP A 254 -12.82 -1.63 39.82
N LEU A 255 -13.06 -2.95 39.91
CA LEU A 255 -14.30 -3.49 40.46
C LEU A 255 -14.47 -3.13 41.94
N ARG A 256 -13.37 -3.22 42.71
CA ARG A 256 -13.32 -2.88 44.13
C ARG A 256 -13.69 -1.42 44.36
N ARG A 257 -13.06 -0.49 43.62
CA ARG A 257 -13.38 0.95 43.71
C ARG A 257 -14.83 1.25 43.33
N ARG A 258 -15.38 0.52 42.36
CA ARG A 258 -16.78 0.68 41.96
C ARG A 258 -17.75 0.20 43.04
N GLN A 259 -17.42 -0.87 43.76
CA GLN A 259 -18.20 -1.34 44.90
C GLN A 259 -18.09 -0.39 46.10
N GLU A 260 -16.89 0.13 46.38
CA GLU A 260 -16.67 1.16 47.41
C GLU A 260 -17.47 2.45 47.09
N GLU A 261 -17.55 2.85 45.81
CA GLU A 261 -18.40 3.98 45.37
C GLU A 261 -19.91 3.68 45.47
N GLU A 262 -20.34 2.42 45.33
CA GLU A 262 -21.74 2.00 45.50
C GLU A 262 -22.13 1.92 47.00
N GLU A 263 -21.24 1.43 47.87
CA GLU A 263 -21.46 1.37 49.33
C GLU A 263 -21.47 2.78 49.97
N HIS A 264 -20.62 3.69 49.49
CA HIS A 264 -20.59 5.09 49.97
C HIS A 264 -21.85 5.90 49.57
N LEU A 265 -22.65 5.42 48.61
CA LEU A 265 -23.95 5.99 48.25
C LEU A 265 -25.10 5.43 49.10
N GLU A 266 -24.95 4.24 49.69
CA GLU A 266 -25.93 3.66 50.62
C GLU A 266 -25.80 4.23 52.04
N GLU A 267 -24.60 4.58 52.49
CA GLU A 267 -24.39 5.23 53.81
C GLU A 267 -24.90 6.68 53.88
N ASP A 268 -25.02 7.37 52.75
CA ASP A 268 -25.52 8.75 52.64
C ASP A 268 -27.07 8.84 52.55
N LEU A 269 -27.80 7.73 52.65
CA LEU A 269 -29.27 7.72 52.77
C LEU A 269 -29.69 8.13 54.19
N ILE A 270 -29.84 9.44 54.39
CA ILE A 270 -30.44 10.06 55.57
C ILE A 270 -31.85 9.49 55.79
N ASP A 271 -32.06 8.85 56.95
CA ASP A 271 -33.37 8.39 57.44
C ASP A 271 -34.25 9.62 57.75
N LEU A 272 -35.14 9.97 56.82
CA LEU A 272 -36.17 11.00 57.04
C LEU A 272 -37.38 10.35 57.71
N SER A 273 -37.24 10.01 58.98
CA SER A 273 -38.36 9.53 59.81
C SER A 273 -38.37 10.17 61.20
N GLU A 274 -38.18 11.48 61.32
CA GLU A 274 -38.66 12.23 62.49
C GLU A 274 -38.91 13.72 62.14
N HIS A 275 -40.16 14.05 61.77
CA HIS A 275 -40.95 15.20 62.23
C HIS A 275 -42.33 15.25 61.55
#